data_AF-A0A2N0RNS3-F1
#
_entry.id   AF-A0A2N0RNS3-F1
#
_cell.length_a   1.000
_cell.length_b   1.000
_cell.length_c   1.000
_cell.angle_alpha   90.00
_cell.angle_beta   90.00
_cell.angle_gamma   90.00
#
_symmetry.space_group_name_H-M   'P 1'
#
loop_
_entity.id
_entity.type
_entity.pdbx_description
1 polymer ?
#
loop_
_entity_poly.entity_id
_entity_poly.type
_entity_poly.pdbx_seq_one_letter_code
_entity_poly.pdbx_strand_id
1 'polypeptide(L)'
;MKDELELLKVKSREDKEKIDILEKEKKIAEERIKSLENDVTKLEEIETTSKITASSKQKRCLMQKMSPTDIKKRYEWQAYKKFNDLPGMPKYENLKTMNQKYGGHFSKIIKINKIKYILIYFNNENDLLKAIYKSTMDERWVEDKKSG
;
A
#
# COMPACT_ATOMS: atom_id res chain seq x y z
N MET A 1 -72.08 20.57 -2.94
CA MET A 1 -71.03 21.48 -3.46
C MET A 1 -70.38 22.36 -2.39
N LYS A 2 -71.11 23.13 -1.55
CA LYS A 2 -70.48 23.96 -0.52
C LYS A 2 -69.84 23.16 0.63
N ASP A 3 -70.47 22.08 1.05
CA ASP A 3 -69.99 21.25 2.19
C ASP A 3 -68.76 20.41 1.82
N GLU A 4 -68.68 19.93 0.57
CA GLU A 4 -67.50 19.24 0.03
C GLU A 4 -66.28 20.18 -0.05
N LEU A 5 -66.51 21.46 -0.35
CA LEU A 5 -65.46 22.48 -0.43
C LEU A 5 -64.90 22.83 0.97
N GLU A 6 -65.74 22.86 2.00
CA GLU A 6 -65.30 23.01 3.39
C GLU A 6 -64.46 21.81 3.85
N LEU A 7 -64.93 20.59 3.58
CA LEU A 7 -64.22 19.37 3.92
C LEU A 7 -62.81 19.32 3.29
N LEU A 8 -62.70 19.76 2.03
CA LEU A 8 -61.42 19.83 1.30
C LEU A 8 -60.45 20.85 1.93
N LYS A 9 -60.95 21.99 2.43
CA LYS A 9 -60.14 23.01 3.10
C LYS A 9 -59.63 22.56 4.47
N VAL A 10 -60.39 21.74 5.19
CA VAL A 10 -59.96 21.14 6.46
C VAL A 10 -58.85 20.11 6.19
N LYS A 11 -59.08 19.20 5.24
CA LYS A 11 -58.07 18.20 4.82
C LYS A 11 -56.76 18.84 4.35
N SER A 12 -56.86 19.90 3.54
CA SER A 12 -55.68 20.64 3.08
C SER A 12 -54.88 21.32 4.21
N ARG A 13 -55.55 21.70 5.31
CA ARG A 13 -54.89 22.24 6.51
C ARG A 13 -54.18 21.14 7.29
N GLU A 14 -54.86 20.01 7.50
CA GLU A 14 -54.28 18.84 8.18
C GLU A 14 -53.05 18.30 7.41
N ASP A 15 -53.13 18.23 6.09
CA ASP A 15 -52.01 17.76 5.26
C ASP A 15 -50.82 18.72 5.31
N LYS A 16 -51.06 20.04 5.41
CA LYS A 16 -49.99 21.03 5.63
C LYS A 16 -49.30 20.86 6.97
N GLU A 17 -50.05 20.62 8.05
CA GLU A 17 -49.46 20.35 9.37
C GLU A 17 -48.63 19.07 9.37
N LYS A 18 -49.11 18.01 8.71
CA LYS A 18 -48.35 16.76 8.55
C LYS A 18 -47.06 16.96 7.77
N ILE A 19 -47.08 17.76 6.70
CA ILE A 19 -45.89 18.09 5.92
C ILE A 19 -44.86 18.83 6.80
N ASP A 20 -45.30 19.81 7.59
CA ASP A 20 -44.41 20.60 8.45
C ASP A 20 -43.76 19.77 9.56
N ILE A 21 -44.47 18.76 10.07
CA ILE A 21 -43.92 17.77 11.03
C ILE A 21 -42.87 16.89 10.34
N LEU A 22 -43.20 16.34 9.17
CA LEU A 22 -42.30 15.48 8.40
C LEU A 22 -41.02 16.20 7.96
N GLU A 23 -41.09 17.48 7.61
CA GLU A 23 -39.91 18.28 7.26
C GLU A 23 -38.96 18.48 8.43
N LYS A 24 -39.50 18.69 9.65
CA LYS A 24 -38.68 18.77 10.87
C LYS A 24 -38.00 17.44 11.19
N GLU A 25 -38.73 16.34 11.09
CA GLU A 25 -38.17 15.00 11.29
C GLU A 25 -37.10 14.67 10.26
N LYS A 26 -37.33 15.02 8.98
CA LYS A 26 -36.36 14.85 7.90
C LYS A 26 -35.07 15.62 8.19
N LYS A 27 -35.17 16.88 8.62
CA LYS A 27 -34.00 17.70 8.97
C LYS A 27 -33.17 17.09 10.10
N ILE A 28 -33.84 16.57 11.13
CA ILE A 28 -33.19 15.88 12.26
C ILE A 28 -32.47 14.61 11.78
N ALA A 29 -33.09 13.85 10.87
CA ALA A 29 -32.49 12.65 10.30
C ALA A 29 -31.25 12.96 9.43
N GLU A 30 -31.31 14.02 8.62
CA GLU A 30 -30.17 14.46 7.79
C GLU A 30 -28.96 14.87 8.63
N GLU A 31 -29.16 15.60 9.73
CA GLU A 31 -28.08 15.96 10.66
C GLU A 31 -27.47 14.71 11.34
N ARG A 32 -28.30 13.73 11.71
CA ARG A 32 -27.82 12.45 12.26
C ARG A 32 -26.99 11.67 11.24
N ILE A 33 -27.44 11.59 9.98
CA ILE A 33 -26.70 10.93 8.90
C ILE A 33 -25.33 11.58 8.72
N LYS A 34 -25.28 12.92 8.64
CA LYS A 34 -24.02 13.66 8.49
C LYS A 34 -23.05 13.43 9.65
N SER A 35 -23.57 13.31 10.88
CA SER A 35 -22.74 12.97 12.04
C SER A 35 -22.17 11.56 11.93
N LEU A 36 -23.01 10.58 11.56
CA LEU A 36 -22.60 9.18 11.40
C LEU A 36 -21.59 8.99 10.27
N GLU A 37 -21.76 9.67 9.14
CA GLU A 37 -20.82 9.63 8.01
C GLU A 37 -19.42 10.08 8.45
N ASN A 38 -19.33 11.19 9.20
CA ASN A 38 -18.05 11.67 9.74
C ASN A 38 -17.37 10.66 10.68
N ASP A 39 -18.15 9.95 11.50
CA ASP A 39 -17.62 8.94 12.40
C ASP A 39 -17.16 7.69 11.64
N VAL A 40 -17.88 7.28 10.59
CA VAL A 40 -17.48 6.19 9.70
C VAL A 40 -16.16 6.51 8.99
N THR A 41 -15.97 7.73 8.47
CA THR A 41 -14.71 8.14 7.83
C THR A 41 -13.53 8.05 8.80
N LYS A 42 -13.69 8.54 10.04
CA LYS A 42 -12.64 8.43 11.08
C LYS A 42 -12.33 6.97 11.43
N LEU A 43 -13.36 6.12 11.52
CA LEU A 43 -13.17 4.70 11.80
C LEU A 43 -12.44 3.98 10.66
N GLU A 44 -12.71 4.34 9.40
CA GLU A 44 -12.02 3.78 8.23
C GLU A 44 -10.54 4.19 8.19
N GLU A 45 -10.21 5.44 8.55
CA GLU A 45 -8.82 5.90 8.72
C GLU A 45 -8.09 5.16 9.85
N ILE A 46 -8.76 4.93 10.99
CA ILE A 46 -8.19 4.15 12.10
C ILE A 46 -8.02 2.68 11.70
N GLU A 47 -8.97 2.11 10.96
CA GLU A 47 -8.90 0.72 10.51
C GLU A 47 -7.80 0.52 9.46
N THR A 48 -7.60 1.46 8.55
CA THR A 48 -6.52 1.39 7.54
C THR A 48 -5.14 1.54 8.19
N THR A 49 -4.95 2.47 9.13
CA THR A 49 -3.70 2.59 9.90
C THR A 49 -3.45 1.38 10.81
N SER A 50 -4.51 0.81 11.39
CA SER A 50 -4.46 -0.44 12.16
C SER A 50 -4.17 -1.66 11.28
N LYS A 51 -4.72 -1.75 10.08
CA LYS A 51 -4.41 -2.79 9.08
C LYS A 51 -2.97 -2.68 8.60
N ILE A 52 -2.41 -1.49 8.43
CA ILE A 52 -1.01 -1.30 8.05
C ILE A 52 -0.06 -1.72 9.19
N THR A 53 -0.37 -1.37 10.43
CA THR A 53 0.42 -1.76 11.61
C THR A 53 0.25 -3.24 11.96
N ALA A 54 -0.96 -3.79 11.83
CA ALA A 54 -1.25 -5.22 11.97
C ALA A 54 -0.62 -6.03 10.83
N SER A 55 -0.73 -5.62 9.56
CA SER A 55 -0.01 -6.21 8.42
C SER A 55 1.50 -6.20 8.63
N SER A 56 2.05 -5.13 9.23
CA SER A 56 3.48 -5.05 9.56
C SER A 56 3.89 -5.97 10.73
N LYS A 57 3.04 -6.14 11.76
CA LYS A 57 3.21 -7.16 12.82
C LYS A 57 3.01 -8.59 12.30
N GLN A 58 2.03 -8.79 11.42
CA GLN A 58 1.63 -10.06 10.83
C GLN A 58 2.65 -10.53 9.78
N LYS A 59 3.31 -9.61 9.05
CA LYS A 59 4.51 -9.92 8.24
C LYS A 59 5.65 -10.49 9.10
N ARG A 60 5.81 -10.00 10.33
CA ARG A 60 6.77 -10.56 11.31
C ARG A 60 6.36 -11.95 11.78
N CYS A 61 5.07 -12.19 12.04
CA CYS A 61 4.53 -13.50 12.43
C CYS A 61 4.42 -14.51 11.27
N LEU A 62 4.31 -14.06 10.00
CA LEU A 62 4.22 -14.97 8.86
C LEU A 62 5.54 -15.72 8.63
N MET A 63 6.68 -15.05 8.82
CA MET A 63 7.99 -15.71 8.78
C MET A 63 8.14 -16.80 9.84
N GLN A 64 7.39 -16.71 10.94
CA GLN A 64 7.42 -17.66 12.06
C GLN A 64 6.57 -18.92 11.81
N LYS A 65 5.66 -18.89 10.82
CA LYS A 65 4.77 -20.01 10.45
C LYS A 65 5.23 -20.79 9.21
N MET A 66 6.26 -20.32 8.51
CA MET A 66 6.81 -20.98 7.33
C MET A 66 7.84 -22.04 7.74
N SER A 67 7.83 -23.19 7.09
CA SER A 67 8.88 -24.19 7.31
C SER A 67 10.23 -23.63 6.82
N PRO A 68 11.37 -24.10 7.36
CA PRO A 68 12.69 -23.72 6.86
C PRO A 68 12.83 -23.92 5.34
N THR A 69 12.17 -24.93 4.78
CA THR A 69 12.13 -25.21 3.34
C THR A 69 11.35 -24.14 2.57
N ASP A 70 10.23 -23.65 3.10
CA ASP A 70 9.45 -22.58 2.48
C ASP A 70 10.15 -21.23 2.56
N ILE A 71 10.84 -20.97 3.67
CA ILE A 71 11.71 -19.80 3.84
C ILE A 71 12.84 -19.87 2.82
N LYS A 72 13.51 -21.02 2.70
CA LYS A 72 14.58 -21.25 1.73
C LYS A 72 14.06 -21.02 0.32
N LYS A 73 12.98 -21.68 -0.10
CA LYS A 73 12.34 -21.46 -1.41
C LYS A 73 12.00 -20.00 -1.64
N ARG A 74 11.29 -19.35 -0.72
CA ARG A 74 10.85 -17.95 -0.87
C ARG A 74 12.01 -16.97 -1.03
N TYR A 75 13.18 -17.29 -0.49
CA TYR A 75 14.37 -16.46 -0.51
C TYR A 75 15.50 -17.05 -1.37
N GLU A 76 15.26 -18.13 -2.11
CA GLU A 76 16.22 -18.72 -3.06
C GLU A 76 16.51 -17.73 -4.19
N TRP A 77 15.55 -16.86 -4.53
CA TRP A 77 15.69 -15.87 -5.59
C TRP A 77 16.30 -14.54 -5.13
N GLN A 78 17.26 -14.59 -4.22
CA GLN A 78 18.00 -13.43 -3.73
C GLN A 78 19.38 -13.33 -4.37
N ALA A 79 19.77 -12.13 -4.80
CA ALA A 79 21.13 -11.80 -5.22
C ALA A 79 21.76 -10.80 -4.25
N TYR A 80 23.09 -10.83 -4.10
CA TYR A 80 23.81 -9.82 -3.32
C TYR A 80 24.90 -9.14 -4.14
N LYS A 81 25.17 -7.87 -3.85
CA LYS A 81 26.32 -7.14 -4.37
C LYS A 81 26.92 -6.25 -3.29
N LYS A 82 28.24 -6.04 -3.35
CA LYS A 82 28.90 -5.05 -2.49
C LYS A 82 28.32 -3.67 -2.80
N PHE A 83 27.90 -2.95 -1.76
CA PHE A 83 27.24 -1.66 -1.88
C PHE A 83 28.19 -0.56 -1.44
N ASN A 84 28.49 0.35 -2.34
CA ASN A 84 29.22 1.58 -2.05
C ASN A 84 28.20 2.71 -2.07
N ASP A 85 28.21 3.57 -1.04
CA ASP A 85 27.33 4.73 -1.02
C ASP A 85 27.74 5.66 -2.18
N LEU A 86 26.80 5.97 -3.08
CA LEU A 86 27.03 6.99 -4.09
C LEU A 86 27.03 8.36 -3.39
N PRO A 87 28.09 9.17 -3.55
CA PRO A 87 28.17 10.47 -2.89
C PRO A 87 27.04 11.39 -3.37
N GLY A 88 26.32 12.00 -2.44
CA GLY A 88 25.26 12.98 -2.74
C GLY A 88 23.86 12.41 -3.00
N MET A 89 23.66 11.09 -3.01
CA MET A 89 22.33 10.49 -3.22
C MET A 89 21.71 9.96 -1.92
N PRO A 90 20.45 10.30 -1.59
CA PRO A 90 19.76 9.74 -0.43
C PRO A 90 19.56 8.22 -0.58
N LYS A 91 19.49 7.53 0.57
CA LYS A 91 19.47 6.07 0.64
C LYS A 91 18.37 5.42 -0.21
N TYR A 92 17.17 6.00 -0.23
CA TYR A 92 16.04 5.45 -0.98
C TYR A 92 16.24 5.53 -2.51
N GLU A 93 16.85 6.62 -3.00
CA GLU A 93 17.18 6.80 -4.42
C GLU A 93 18.23 5.79 -4.86
N ASN A 94 19.27 5.58 -4.05
CA ASN A 94 20.27 4.55 -4.31
C ASN A 94 19.63 3.16 -4.44
N LEU A 95 18.70 2.79 -3.55
CA LEU A 95 17.98 1.51 -3.66
C LEU A 95 17.13 1.45 -4.93
N LYS A 96 16.42 2.53 -5.26
CA LYS A 96 15.56 2.60 -6.46
C LYS A 96 16.38 2.43 -7.74
N THR A 97 17.51 3.13 -7.84
CA THR A 97 18.44 3.02 -8.98
C THR A 97 19.00 1.62 -9.11
N MET A 98 19.40 0.98 -8.00
CA MET A 98 19.90 -0.40 -8.03
C MET A 98 18.81 -1.40 -8.43
N ASN A 99 17.59 -1.25 -7.92
CA ASN A 99 16.46 -2.09 -8.34
C ASN A 99 16.20 -1.95 -9.84
N GLN A 100 16.20 -0.71 -10.35
CA GLN A 100 15.99 -0.45 -11.78
C GLN A 100 17.14 -1.01 -12.63
N LYS A 101 18.39 -0.85 -12.19
CA LYS A 101 19.58 -1.35 -12.90
C LYS A 101 19.56 -2.88 -13.05
N TYR A 102 19.26 -3.59 -11.98
CA TYR A 102 19.32 -5.06 -11.95
C TYR A 102 17.98 -5.73 -12.23
N GLY A 103 16.89 -4.97 -12.41
CA GLY A 103 15.54 -5.51 -12.58
C GLY A 103 14.96 -6.14 -11.31
N GLY A 104 15.46 -5.75 -10.13
CA GLY A 104 15.02 -6.29 -8.85
C GLY A 104 13.65 -5.77 -8.43
N HIS A 105 12.82 -6.61 -7.82
CA HIS A 105 11.51 -6.23 -7.30
C HIS A 105 11.62 -5.41 -6.01
N PHE A 106 12.54 -5.82 -5.13
CA PHE A 106 12.79 -5.16 -3.85
C PHE A 106 14.28 -5.26 -3.49
N SER A 107 14.80 -4.30 -2.73
CA SER A 107 16.16 -4.40 -2.19
C SER A 107 16.27 -3.91 -0.77
N LYS A 108 17.30 -4.42 -0.08
CA LYS A 108 17.64 -4.05 1.29
C LYS A 108 19.15 -3.94 1.44
N ILE A 109 19.60 -2.88 2.11
CA ILE A 109 21.01 -2.75 2.51
C ILE A 109 21.24 -3.54 3.80
N ILE A 110 22.25 -4.40 3.78
CA ILE A 110 22.74 -5.15 4.93
C ILE A 110 24.21 -4.79 5.18
N LYS A 111 24.67 -4.91 6.42
CA LYS A 111 26.06 -4.62 6.81
C LYS A 111 26.66 -5.85 7.47
N ILE A 112 27.75 -6.37 6.92
CA ILE A 112 28.46 -7.56 7.42
C ILE A 112 29.93 -7.18 7.55
N ASN A 113 30.52 -7.39 8.73
CA ASN A 113 31.91 -7.09 9.03
C ASN A 113 32.37 -5.70 8.53
N LYS A 114 31.63 -4.65 8.89
CA LYS A 114 31.85 -3.25 8.46
C LYS A 114 31.63 -2.95 6.96
N ILE A 115 31.46 -3.96 6.10
CA ILE A 115 31.18 -3.81 4.68
C ILE A 115 29.66 -3.76 4.44
N LYS A 116 29.22 -2.82 3.60
CA LYS A 116 27.82 -2.73 3.18
C LYS A 116 27.59 -3.58 1.94
N TYR A 117 26.45 -4.25 1.91
CA TYR A 117 25.95 -5.03 0.78
C TYR A 117 24.51 -4.63 0.48
N ILE A 118 24.11 -4.77 -0.77
CA ILE A 118 22.72 -4.69 -1.19
C ILE A 118 22.24 -6.11 -1.50
N LEU A 119 21.15 -6.50 -0.85
CA LEU A 119 20.42 -7.73 -1.11
C LEU A 119 19.24 -7.37 -2.01
N ILE A 120 19.15 -7.99 -3.18
CA ILE A 120 18.15 -7.73 -4.22
C ILE A 120 17.27 -8.97 -4.35
N TYR A 121 15.97 -8.75 -4.35
CA TYR A 121 14.94 -9.80 -4.35
C TYR A 121 14.24 -9.81 -5.70
N PHE A 122 14.09 -11.00 -6.28
CA PHE A 122 13.40 -11.23 -7.53
C PHE A 122 12.12 -12.04 -7.30
N ASN A 123 11.13 -11.84 -8.17
CA ASN A 123 9.85 -12.57 -8.09
C ASN A 123 9.91 -13.94 -8.77
N ASN A 124 10.86 -14.14 -9.68
CA ASN A 124 11.03 -15.39 -10.41
C ASN A 124 12.52 -15.69 -10.66
N GLU A 125 12.82 -16.96 -10.87
CA GLU A 125 14.19 -17.44 -11.10
C GLU A 125 14.78 -16.93 -12.42
N ASN A 126 13.96 -16.80 -13.46
CA ASN A 126 14.40 -16.36 -14.77
C ASN A 126 14.99 -14.94 -14.74
N ASP A 127 14.36 -14.02 -14.01
CA ASP A 127 14.82 -12.64 -13.84
C ASP A 127 16.10 -12.58 -13.00
N LEU A 128 16.20 -13.42 -11.97
CA LEU A 128 17.45 -13.58 -11.22
C LEU A 128 18.58 -14.05 -12.15
N LEU A 129 18.35 -15.12 -12.92
CA LEU A 129 19.35 -15.68 -13.83
C LEU A 129 19.76 -14.67 -14.91
N LYS A 130 18.80 -13.94 -15.48
CA LYS A 130 19.06 -12.84 -16.42
C LYS A 130 19.91 -11.73 -15.77
N ALA A 131 19.62 -11.36 -14.53
CA ALA A 131 20.37 -10.33 -13.82
C ALA A 131 21.80 -10.77 -13.53
N ILE A 132 22.01 -12.03 -13.11
CA ILE A 132 23.34 -12.62 -12.91
C ILE A 132 24.11 -12.66 -14.24
N TYR A 133 23.48 -13.15 -15.30
CA TYR A 133 24.08 -13.21 -16.62
C TYR A 133 24.49 -11.83 -17.13
N LYS A 134 23.61 -10.83 -17.05
CA LYS A 134 23.93 -9.45 -17.42
C LYS A 134 25.07 -8.89 -16.58
N SER A 135 25.03 -9.06 -15.25
CA SER A 135 26.10 -8.57 -14.37
C SER A 135 27.47 -9.18 -14.70
N THR A 136 27.51 -10.48 -15.02
CA THR A 136 28.78 -11.17 -15.37
C THR A 136 29.26 -10.86 -16.78
N MET A 137 28.35 -10.53 -17.70
CA MET A 137 28.72 -10.06 -19.04
C MET A 137 29.20 -8.61 -19.01
N ASP A 138 28.46 -7.71 -18.36
CA ASP A 138 28.83 -6.29 -18.23
C ASP A 138 30.19 -6.09 -17.54
N GLU A 139 30.57 -6.98 -16.62
CA GLU A 139 31.89 -6.95 -15.97
C GLU A 139 33.03 -7.33 -16.93
N ARG A 140 32.83 -8.33 -17.80
CA ARG A 140 33.84 -8.76 -18.79
C ARG A 140 34.10 -7.72 -19.86
N TRP A 141 33.06 -7.05 -20.35
CA TRP A 141 33.19 -6.00 -21.38
C TRP A 141 34.03 -4.78 -20.91
N VAL A 142 34.14 -4.54 -19.61
CA VAL A 142 34.93 -3.43 -19.04
C VAL A 142 36.41 -3.81 -18.89
N GLU A 143 36.75 -5.08 -18.70
CA GLU A 143 38.13 -5.55 -18.59
C GLU A 143 38.84 -5.60 -19.96
N ASP A 144 38.14 -6.00 -21.02
CA ASP A 144 38.70 -6.05 -22.38
C ASP A 144 39.07 -4.65 -22.91
N LYS A 145 38.33 -3.60 -22.51
CA LYS A 145 38.63 -2.21 -22.91
C LYS A 145 39.77 -1.55 -22.14
N LYS A 146 40.24 -2.13 -21.04
CA LYS A 146 41.43 -1.64 -20.31
C LYS A 146 42.72 -2.28 -20.79
N SER A 147 42.63 -3.25 -21.69
CA SER A 147 43.73 -4.08 -22.17
C SER A 147 44.22 -3.69 -23.58
N GLY A 148 43.68 -2.60 -24.15
CA GLY A 148 44.03 -2.07 -25.48
C GLY A 148 44.56 -0.65 -25.42
#